data_AF-A0A8J3BD99-F1
#
_entry.id   AF-A0A8J3BD99-F1
#
_cell.length_a   1.000
_cell.length_b   1.000
_cell.length_c   1.000
_cell.angle_alpha   90.00
_cell.angle_beta   90.00
_cell.angle_gamma   90.00
#
_symmetry.space_group_name_H-M   'P 1'
#
loop_
_entity.id
_entity.type
_entity.pdbx_description
1 polymer ?
#
loop_
_entity_poly.entity_id
_entity_poly.type
_entity_poly.pdbx_seq_one_letter_code
_entity_poly.pdbx_strand_id
1 'polypeptide(L)'
;MSAPQVIGWAACVLCTSAFLLDYFAPKPPGGFSWLWFALFTPGITLWAVQALILDNHPLVAANFIVVVVLLHNCYRRLRTNVRATAAHDARHAEAAS
;
A
#
# COMPACT_ATOMS: atom_id res chain seq x y z
N MET A 1 -5.65 29.32 -10.73
CA MET A 1 -6.04 28.27 -9.76
C MET A 1 -6.57 28.95 -8.52
N SER A 2 -7.68 28.48 -7.95
CA SER A 2 -8.19 29.00 -6.68
C SER A 2 -7.40 28.43 -5.50
N ALA A 3 -7.44 29.09 -4.33
CA ALA A 3 -6.75 28.60 -3.13
C ALA A 3 -7.12 27.14 -2.76
N PRO A 4 -8.41 26.70 -2.81
CA PRO A 4 -8.77 25.30 -2.56
C PRO A 4 -8.14 24.33 -3.56
N GLN A 5 -7.99 24.70 -4.83
CA GLN A 5 -7.37 23.85 -5.84
C GLN A 5 -5.89 23.64 -5.56
N VAL A 6 -5.17 24.70 -5.15
CA VAL A 6 -3.74 24.61 -4.79
C VAL A 6 -3.55 23.70 -3.59
N ILE A 7 -4.38 23.85 -2.56
CA ILE A 7 -4.34 23.00 -1.35
C ILE A 7 -4.62 21.54 -1.72
N GLY A 8 -5.64 21.29 -2.54
CA GLY A 8 -5.98 19.93 -3.00
C GLY A 8 -4.84 19.26 -3.77
N TRP A 9 -4.21 20.00 -4.69
CA TRP A 9 -3.05 19.50 -5.44
C TRP A 9 -1.86 19.22 -4.52
N ALA A 10 -1.53 20.15 -3.61
CA ALA A 10 -0.44 19.94 -2.65
C ALA A 10 -0.71 18.71 -1.77
N ALA A 11 -1.93 18.55 -1.28
CA ALA A 11 -2.31 17.38 -0.48
C ALA A 11 -2.15 16.06 -1.25
N CYS A 12 -2.55 16.03 -2.53
CA CYS A 12 -2.37 14.86 -3.39
C CYS A 12 -0.90 14.49 -3.54
N VAL A 13 -0.05 15.48 -3.87
CA VAL A 13 1.39 15.26 -4.05
C VAL A 13 2.03 14.76 -2.77
N LEU A 14 1.79 15.43 -1.64
CA LEU A 14 2.39 15.07 -0.35
C LEU A 14 1.98 13.67 0.12
N CYS A 15 0.70 13.32 -0.04
CA CYS A 15 0.19 12.01 0.38
C CYS A 15 0.78 10.90 -0.50
N THR A 16 0.71 11.04 -1.83
CA THR A 16 1.28 10.04 -2.74
C THR A 16 2.78 9.89 -2.57
N SER A 17 3.53 11.00 -2.40
CA SER A 17 4.98 10.92 -2.18
C SER A 17 5.32 10.20 -0.88
N ALA A 18 4.56 10.40 0.20
CA ALA A 18 4.80 9.70 1.46
C ALA A 18 4.67 8.17 1.29
N PHE A 19 3.64 7.70 0.57
CA PHE A 19 3.48 6.28 0.26
C PHE A 19 4.58 5.72 -0.65
N LEU A 20 5.03 6.50 -1.64
CA LEU A 20 6.13 6.10 -2.51
C LEU A 20 7.45 6.02 -1.74
N LEU A 21 7.74 6.98 -0.87
CA LEU A 21 8.94 6.93 -0.03
C LEU A 21 8.94 5.71 0.89
N ASP A 22 7.81 5.42 1.56
CA ASP A 22 7.67 4.21 2.37
C ASP A 22 7.80 2.92 1.53
N TYR A 23 7.31 2.93 0.28
CA TYR A 23 7.43 1.79 -0.62
C TYR A 23 8.88 1.41 -0.95
N PHE A 24 9.75 2.41 -1.17
CA PHE A 24 11.17 2.20 -1.45
C PHE A 24 12.02 2.08 -0.18
N ALA A 25 11.51 2.46 0.98
CA ALA A 25 12.22 2.34 2.24
C ALA A 25 12.50 0.87 2.62
N PRO A 26 13.68 0.56 3.19
CA PRO A 26 13.94 -0.75 3.77
C PRO A 26 12.96 -1.01 4.92
N LYS A 27 12.18 -2.09 4.82
CA LYS A 27 11.22 -2.45 5.88
C LYS A 27 11.81 -3.49 6.83
N PRO A 28 11.84 -3.26 8.16
CA PRO A 28 12.28 -4.26 9.11
C PRO A 28 11.30 -5.46 9.15
N PRO A 29 11.78 -6.66 9.51
CA PRO A 29 10.92 -7.83 9.66
C PRO A 29 9.86 -7.57 10.73
N GLY A 30 8.58 -7.68 10.35
CA GLY A 30 7.43 -7.48 11.26
C GLY A 30 6.69 -6.15 11.10
N GLY A 31 7.19 -5.21 10.29
CA GLY A 31 6.59 -3.87 10.16
C GLY A 31 5.27 -3.77 9.37
N PHE A 32 4.66 -4.89 8.95
CA PHE A 32 3.43 -4.86 8.14
C PHE A 32 2.20 -5.25 8.97
N SER A 33 1.33 -4.26 9.26
CA SER A 33 0.06 -4.47 9.96
C SER A 33 -1.06 -4.86 8.99
N TRP A 34 -1.54 -6.11 9.11
CA TRP A 34 -2.65 -6.61 8.30
C TRP A 34 -3.97 -5.89 8.59
N LEU A 35 -4.21 -5.52 9.84
CA LEU A 35 -5.42 -4.80 10.24
C LEU A 35 -5.45 -3.40 9.61
N TRP A 36 -4.33 -2.68 9.67
CA TRP A 36 -4.23 -1.37 9.01
C TRP A 36 -4.45 -1.49 7.51
N PHE A 37 -3.80 -2.48 6.85
CA PHE A 37 -3.98 -2.69 5.42
C PHE A 37 -5.45 -3.00 5.06
N ALA A 38 -6.10 -3.87 5.84
CA ALA A 38 -7.49 -4.29 5.62
C ALA A 38 -8.50 -3.15 5.80
N LEU A 39 -8.24 -2.19 6.69
CA LEU A 39 -9.11 -1.03 6.91
C LEU A 39 -8.80 0.11 5.94
N PHE A 40 -7.51 0.36 5.68
CA PHE A 40 -7.08 1.50 4.88
C PHE A 40 -7.32 1.30 3.38
N THR A 41 -7.06 0.10 2.85
CA THR A 41 -7.15 -0.17 1.41
C THR A 41 -8.58 0.00 0.85
N PRO A 42 -9.64 -0.52 1.50
CA PRO A 42 -11.02 -0.24 1.07
C PRO A 42 -11.37 1.24 1.18
N GLY A 43 -10.92 1.92 2.24
CA GLY A 43 -11.16 3.35 2.43
C GLY A 43 -10.57 4.21 1.32
N ILE A 44 -9.30 4.00 0.97
CA ILE A 44 -8.63 4.76 -0.08
C ILE A 44 -9.17 4.40 -1.48
N THR A 45 -9.60 3.15 -1.68
CA THR A 45 -10.29 2.72 -2.91
C THR A 45 -11.63 3.44 -3.06
N LEU A 46 -12.41 3.53 -1.99
CA LEU A 46 -13.67 4.27 -2.00
C LEU A 46 -13.44 5.77 -2.27
N TRP A 47 -12.37 6.34 -1.74
CA TRP A 47 -11.95 7.71 -2.05
C TRP A 47 -11.61 7.91 -3.54
N ALA A 48 -10.95 6.94 -4.18
CA ALA A 48 -10.70 6.99 -5.63
C ALA A 48 -12.02 6.98 -6.42
N VAL A 49 -12.99 6.15 -6.03
CA VAL A 49 -14.33 6.12 -6.63
C VAL A 49 -15.06 7.45 -6.43
N GLN A 50 -15.01 8.01 -5.22
CA GLN A 50 -15.59 9.32 -4.94
C GLN A 50 -14.95 10.42 -5.79
N ALA A 51 -13.64 10.36 -6.00
CA ALA A 51 -12.93 11.32 -6.84
C ALA A 51 -13.35 11.24 -8.32
N LEU A 52 -13.68 10.04 -8.81
CA LEU A 52 -14.26 9.85 -10.15
C LEU A 52 -15.64 10.50 -10.26
N ILE A 53 -16.48 10.34 -9.24
CA ILE A 53 -17.82 10.96 -9.19
C ILE A 53 -17.72 12.50 -9.19
N LEU A 54 -16.69 13.05 -8.56
CA LEU A 54 -16.43 14.50 -8.50
C LEU A 54 -15.63 15.04 -9.69
N ASP A 55 -15.33 14.20 -10.69
CA ASP A 55 -14.51 14.52 -11.87
C ASP A 55 -13.15 15.17 -11.52
N ASN A 56 -12.58 14.78 -10.37
CA ASN A 56 -11.33 15.33 -9.86
C ASN A 56 -10.16 14.42 -10.25
N HIS A 57 -9.72 14.52 -11.51
CA HIS A 57 -8.65 13.67 -12.05
C HIS A 57 -7.36 13.62 -11.20
N PRO A 58 -6.85 14.73 -10.64
CA PRO A 58 -5.67 14.69 -9.77
C PRO A 58 -5.87 13.78 -8.54
N LEU A 59 -7.04 13.88 -7.92
CA LEU A 59 -7.39 13.08 -6.74
C LEU A 59 -7.59 11.60 -7.11
N VAL A 60 -8.17 11.31 -8.28
CA VAL A 60 -8.27 9.94 -8.82
C VAL A 60 -6.88 9.33 -8.98
N ALA A 61 -5.98 10.03 -9.68
CA ALA A 61 -4.63 9.55 -9.94
C ALA A 61 -3.85 9.31 -8.65
N ALA A 62 -3.91 10.25 -7.70
CA ALA A 62 -3.23 10.13 -6.41
C ALA A 62 -3.68 8.90 -5.62
N ASN A 63 -5.00 8.70 -5.46
CA ASN A 63 -5.54 7.55 -4.72
C ASN A 63 -5.27 6.22 -5.44
N PHE A 64 -5.35 6.20 -6.77
CA PHE A 64 -5.05 5.00 -7.57
C PHE A 64 -3.59 4.56 -7.41
N ILE A 65 -2.63 5.48 -7.47
CA ILE A 65 -1.21 5.18 -7.22
C ILE A 65 -1.02 4.58 -5.83
N VAL A 66 -1.67 5.15 -4.80
CA VAL A 66 -1.60 4.62 -3.43
C VAL A 66 -2.17 3.20 -3.36
N VAL A 67 -3.31 2.91 -3.98
CA VAL A 67 -3.88 1.55 -4.03
C VAL A 67 -2.88 0.56 -4.63
N VAL A 68 -2.28 0.89 -5.78
CA VAL A 68 -1.30 0.01 -6.44
C VAL A 68 -0.09 -0.26 -5.54
N VAL A 69 0.44 0.77 -4.89
CA VAL A 69 1.57 0.65 -3.94
C VAL A 69 1.22 -0.27 -2.77
N LEU A 70 0.03 -0.11 -2.18
CA LEU A 70 -0.44 -0.94 -1.08
C LEU A 70 -0.58 -2.41 -1.49
N LEU A 71 -1.21 -2.67 -2.63
CA LEU A 71 -1.38 -4.02 -3.16
C LEU A 71 -0.02 -4.68 -3.43
N HIS A 72 0.93 -3.94 -3.99
CA HIS A 72 2.27 -4.48 -4.23
C HIS A 72 3.01 -4.80 -2.93
N ASN A 73 2.91 -3.93 -1.91
CA ASN A 73 3.48 -4.21 -0.59
C ASN A 73 2.86 -5.45 0.07
N CYS A 74 1.53 -5.59 -0.03
CA CYS A 74 0.82 -6.79 0.41
C CYS A 74 1.33 -8.05 -0.30
N TYR A 75 1.45 -8.01 -1.63
CA TYR A 75 1.98 -9.10 -2.43
C TYR A 75 3.41 -9.52 -2.01
N ARG A 76 4.32 -8.54 -1.85
CA ARG A 76 5.69 -8.79 -1.36
C ARG A 76 5.68 -9.51 0.00
N ARG A 77 4.80 -9.08 0.90
CA ARG A 77 4.69 -9.65 2.25
C ARG A 77 4.14 -11.08 2.23
N LEU A 78 3.06 -11.33 1.48
CA LEU A 78 2.51 -12.68 1.31
C LEU A 78 3.56 -13.65 0.77
N ARG A 79 4.30 -13.26 -0.28
CA ARG A 79 5.35 -14.09 -0.87
C ARG A 79 6.47 -14.40 0.13
N THR A 80 6.82 -13.43 0.98
CA THR A 80 7.86 -13.61 2.00
C THR A 80 7.41 -14.59 3.08
N ASN A 81 6.17 -14.48 3.54
CA ASN A 81 5.61 -15.38 4.55
C ASN A 81 5.53 -16.83 4.03
N VAL A 82 5.03 -17.03 2.80
CA VAL A 82 4.95 -18.37 2.18
C VAL A 82 6.32 -19.03 2.08
N ARG A 83 7.35 -18.27 1.69
CA ARG A 83 8.74 -18.77 1.63
C ARG A 83 9.30 -19.12 3.00
N ALA A 84 8.98 -18.32 4.02
CA ALA A 84 9.43 -18.59 5.38
C ALA A 84 8.81 -19.87 5.95
N THR A 85 7.52 -20.10 5.72
CA THR A 85 6.83 -21.34 6.11
C THR A 85 7.44 -22.56 5.41
N ALA A 86 7.61 -22.50 4.09
CA ALA A 86 8.21 -23.61 3.33
C ALA A 86 9.64 -23.95 3.81
N ALA A 87 10.46 -22.93 4.12
CA ALA A 87 11.81 -23.13 4.64
C ALA A 87 11.83 -23.72 6.06
N HIS A 88 10.85 -23.38 6.90
CA HIS A 88 10.69 -23.97 8.22
C HIS A 88 10.32 -25.46 8.12
N ASP A 89 9.36 -25.80 7.25
CA ASP A 89 8.90 -27.19 7.07
C ASP A 89 10.00 -28.11 6.52
N ALA A 90 10.82 -27.61 5.58
CA ALA A 90 11.97 -28.35 5.05
C ALA A 90 12.99 -28.72 6.14
N ARG A 91 13.27 -27.80 7.08
CA ARG A 91 14.21 -28.06 8.19
C ARG A 91 13.69 -29.12 9.16
N HIS A 92 12.38 -29.17 9.40
CA HIS A 92 11.78 -30.23 10.23
C HIS A 92 11.79 -31.59 9.53
N ALA A 93 11.64 -31.62 8.21
CA ALA A 93 11.76 -32.86 7.44
C ALA A 93 13.20 -33.42 7.47
N GLU A 94 14.21 -32.56 7.32
CA GLU A 94 15.64 -32.95 7.43
C GLU A 94 16.01 -33.39 8.85
N ALA A 95 15.45 -32.78 9.90
CA ALA A 95 15.72 -33.17 11.28
C ALA A 95 15.06 -34.51 11.68
N ALA A 96 14.07 -34.98 10.90
CA ALA A 96 13.34 -36.22 11.14
C ALA A 96 13.90 -37.42 10.36
N SER A 97 14.87 -37.21 9.46
CA SER A 97 15.58 -38.25 8.69
C SER A 97 16.93 -38.60 9.29
#